data_AF-A0A2G9PQL2-F1
#
_entry.id   AF-A0A2G9PQL2-F1
#
_cell.length_a   1.000
_cell.length_b   1.000
_cell.length_c   1.000
_cell.angle_alpha   90.00
_cell.angle_beta   90.00
_cell.angle_gamma   90.00
#
_symmetry.space_group_name_H-M   'P 1'
#
loop_
_entity.id
_entity.type
_entity.pdbx_description
1 polymer ?
#
loop_
_entity_poly.entity_id
_entity_poly.type
_entity_poly.pdbx_seq_one_letter_code
_entity_poly.pdbx_strand_id
1 'polypeptide(L)'
;MTHLEYLFSDSGLTTAEIEARVQSLSLFETLKSDPRLFYEHMTKYVYPTIEGKDLYRLLYYYTLLEQCGCSQYITHAINPECHVKLLKKLKAVAQGLDYRKMSDSNSSPLEALKPILTSQNVLAISKLASRIPELDGTMLSSSSVHGTWLKKLFWNGDPQLLKKAPQSASEWSQAYDICKKYFDRLSPSDIIAFTDEITFSLHAVSQVT
;
A
#
# COMPACT_ATOMS: atom_id res chain seq x y z
N MET A 1 -14.09 19.94 -16.99
CA MET A 1 -13.12 18.83 -17.08
C MET A 1 -11.68 19.36 -17.04
N THR A 2 -11.26 20.21 -17.98
CA THR A 2 -9.92 20.86 -18.03
C THR A 2 -9.53 21.64 -16.76
N HIS A 3 -10.48 22.33 -16.10
CA HIS A 3 -10.18 23.03 -14.85
C HIS A 3 -9.71 22.06 -13.75
N LEU A 4 -10.29 20.85 -13.64
CA LEU A 4 -9.94 19.91 -12.58
C LEU A 4 -8.57 19.25 -12.85
N GLU A 5 -8.25 18.99 -14.11
CA GLU A 5 -6.91 18.58 -14.51
C GLU A 5 -5.86 19.61 -14.11
N TYR A 6 -6.04 20.88 -14.49
CA TYR A 6 -5.14 21.96 -14.09
C TYR A 6 -4.95 22.04 -12.57
N LEU A 7 -6.03 21.86 -11.79
CA LEU A 7 -5.92 21.84 -10.34
C LEU A 7 -4.98 20.72 -9.85
N PHE A 8 -5.07 19.51 -10.40
CA PHE A 8 -4.26 18.37 -9.98
C PHE A 8 -2.83 18.34 -10.56
N SER A 9 -2.56 19.02 -11.68
CA SER A 9 -1.24 19.05 -12.33
C SER A 9 -0.49 20.35 -12.08
N ASP A 10 -0.90 21.42 -12.74
CA ASP A 10 -0.06 22.61 -12.96
C ASP A 10 -0.35 23.75 -11.99
N SER A 11 -1.41 23.63 -11.18
CA SER A 11 -1.84 24.71 -10.29
C SER A 11 -0.90 24.97 -9.11
N GLY A 12 -0.04 24.01 -8.75
CA GLY A 12 0.79 24.07 -7.55
C GLY A 12 0.01 24.01 -6.22
N LEU A 13 -1.30 23.78 -6.25
CA LEU A 13 -2.16 23.77 -5.07
C LEU A 13 -1.98 22.50 -4.23
N THR A 14 -2.02 22.67 -2.92
CA THR A 14 -2.14 21.56 -1.96
C THR A 14 -3.49 20.85 -2.11
N THR A 15 -3.60 19.61 -1.62
CA THR A 15 -4.86 18.85 -1.67
C THR A 15 -6.00 19.58 -0.98
N ALA A 16 -5.73 20.25 0.15
CA ALA A 16 -6.73 21.03 0.89
C ALA A 16 -7.24 22.25 0.09
N GLU A 17 -6.35 22.93 -0.65
CA GLU A 17 -6.75 24.06 -1.51
C GLU A 17 -7.58 23.61 -2.71
N ILE A 18 -7.26 22.46 -3.31
CA ILE A 18 -8.11 21.88 -4.36
C ILE A 18 -9.49 21.53 -3.78
N GLU A 19 -9.55 20.85 -2.64
CA GLU A 19 -10.81 20.50 -1.96
C GLU A 19 -11.68 21.74 -1.73
N ALA A 20 -11.10 22.79 -1.16
CA ALA A 20 -11.79 24.06 -0.90
C ALA A 20 -12.32 24.71 -2.19
N ARG A 21 -11.52 24.68 -3.27
CA ARG A 21 -11.90 25.26 -4.57
C ARG A 21 -12.98 24.46 -5.29
N VAL A 22 -12.95 23.14 -5.20
CA VAL A 22 -14.00 22.27 -5.76
C VAL A 22 -15.32 22.48 -5.02
N GLN A 23 -15.27 22.63 -3.70
CA GLN A 23 -16.45 22.93 -2.87
C GLN A 23 -17.01 24.34 -3.15
N SER A 24 -16.16 25.37 -3.16
CA SER A 24 -16.62 26.76 -3.37
C SER A 24 -17.28 26.99 -4.73
N LEU A 25 -16.82 26.25 -5.74
CA LEU A 25 -17.37 26.29 -7.10
C LEU A 25 -18.54 25.31 -7.31
N SER A 26 -18.94 24.54 -6.28
CA SER A 26 -19.98 23.51 -6.36
C SER A 26 -19.79 22.56 -7.56
N LEU A 27 -18.54 22.24 -7.89
CA LEU A 27 -18.20 21.51 -9.12
C LEU A 27 -18.79 20.09 -9.13
N PHE A 28 -19.09 19.51 -7.97
CA PHE A 28 -19.67 18.17 -7.86
C PHE A 28 -20.96 18.00 -8.67
N GLU A 29 -21.84 19.00 -8.68
CA GLU A 29 -23.11 18.91 -9.41
C GLU A 29 -22.87 18.84 -10.92
N THR A 30 -21.88 19.59 -11.41
CA THR A 30 -21.45 19.53 -12.80
C THR A 30 -20.76 18.21 -13.12
N LEU A 31 -19.89 17.70 -12.24
CA LEU A 31 -19.12 16.46 -12.47
C LEU A 31 -20.01 15.20 -12.46
N LYS A 32 -21.09 15.20 -11.68
CA LYS A 32 -22.08 14.12 -11.63
C LYS A 32 -22.96 14.01 -12.88
N SER A 33 -22.99 15.04 -13.72
CA SER A 33 -23.86 15.04 -14.92
C SER A 33 -23.50 13.96 -15.93
N ASP A 34 -22.21 13.61 -16.04
CA ASP A 34 -21.72 12.49 -16.86
C ASP A 34 -20.59 11.73 -16.12
N PRO A 35 -20.95 10.76 -15.26
CA PRO A 35 -19.98 10.00 -14.47
C PRO A 35 -19.00 9.18 -15.32
N ARG A 36 -19.39 8.77 -16.54
CA ARG A 36 -18.53 7.97 -17.43
C ARG A 36 -17.43 8.84 -18.01
N LEU A 37 -17.81 9.96 -18.61
CA LEU A 37 -16.86 10.93 -19.18
C LEU A 37 -15.95 11.48 -18.08
N PHE A 38 -16.50 11.74 -16.89
CA PHE A 38 -15.73 12.10 -15.70
C PHE A 38 -14.65 11.06 -15.38
N TYR A 39 -15.03 9.80 -15.24
CA TYR A 39 -14.11 8.70 -14.96
C TYR A 39 -13.01 8.56 -16.03
N GLU A 40 -13.39 8.52 -17.32
CA GLU A 40 -12.44 8.36 -18.43
C GLU A 40 -11.36 9.45 -18.41
N HIS A 41 -11.74 10.70 -18.16
CA HIS A 41 -10.80 11.81 -18.08
C HIS A 41 -9.94 11.78 -16.81
N MET A 42 -10.54 11.45 -15.66
CA MET A 42 -9.80 11.33 -14.40
C MET A 42 -8.73 10.26 -14.50
N THR A 43 -9.04 9.13 -15.12
CA THR A 43 -8.08 8.03 -15.32
C THR A 43 -7.02 8.39 -16.35
N LYS A 44 -7.38 9.08 -17.44
CA LYS A 44 -6.45 9.38 -18.54
C LYS A 44 -5.52 10.56 -18.27
N TYR A 45 -6.02 11.63 -17.64
CA TYR A 45 -5.29 12.90 -17.55
C TYR A 45 -4.91 13.27 -16.11
N VAL A 46 -5.69 12.86 -15.11
CA VAL A 46 -5.45 13.26 -13.71
C VAL A 46 -4.64 12.20 -12.94
N TYR A 47 -5.05 10.94 -12.99
CA TYR A 47 -4.38 9.87 -12.24
C TYR A 47 -2.88 9.74 -12.54
N PRO A 48 -2.41 9.88 -13.80
CA PRO A 48 -0.98 9.79 -14.10
C PRO A 48 -0.14 10.87 -13.43
N THR A 49 -0.70 12.05 -13.15
CA THR A 49 0.03 13.19 -12.55
C THR A 49 0.16 13.08 -11.03
N ILE A 50 -0.61 12.19 -10.39
CA ILE A 50 -0.57 11.99 -8.93
C ILE A 50 0.59 11.06 -8.56
N GLU A 51 1.49 11.52 -7.71
CA GLU A 51 2.56 10.69 -7.17
C GLU A 51 2.02 9.52 -6.33
N GLY A 52 2.60 8.32 -6.51
CA GLY A 52 2.14 7.12 -5.81
C GLY A 52 2.25 7.17 -4.29
N LYS A 53 3.13 8.03 -3.77
CA LYS A 53 3.34 8.26 -2.34
C LYS A 53 2.47 9.37 -1.75
N ASP A 54 1.80 10.18 -2.58
CA ASP A 54 0.88 11.22 -2.12
C ASP A 54 -0.48 10.62 -1.75
N LEU A 55 -0.52 9.98 -0.58
CA LEU A 55 -1.71 9.30 -0.07
C LEU A 55 -2.90 10.24 0.15
N TYR A 56 -2.64 11.54 0.38
CA TYR A 56 -3.70 12.53 0.55
C TYR A 56 -4.34 12.88 -0.80
N ARG A 57 -3.53 13.10 -1.83
CA ARG A 57 -4.03 13.36 -3.18
C ARG A 57 -4.76 12.16 -3.77
N LEU A 58 -4.21 10.95 -3.58
CA LEU A 58 -4.87 9.71 -3.99
C LEU A 58 -6.21 9.52 -3.25
N LEU A 59 -6.25 9.79 -1.93
CA LEU A 59 -7.49 9.72 -1.16
C LEU A 59 -8.55 10.66 -1.75
N TYR A 60 -8.15 11.90 -2.06
CA TYR A 60 -9.07 12.87 -2.63
C TYR A 60 -9.54 12.45 -4.04
N TYR A 61 -8.62 11.99 -4.89
CA TYR A 61 -8.95 11.44 -6.21
C TYR A 61 -10.03 10.35 -6.14
N TYR A 62 -9.85 9.33 -5.29
CA TYR A 62 -10.84 8.26 -5.17
C TYR A 62 -12.14 8.73 -4.49
N THR A 63 -12.07 9.73 -3.60
CA THR A 63 -13.27 10.35 -3.01
C THR A 63 -14.11 11.04 -4.09
N LEU A 64 -13.47 11.72 -5.05
CA LEU A 64 -14.19 12.32 -6.19
C LEU A 64 -14.88 11.25 -7.05
N LEU A 65 -14.18 10.15 -7.36
CA LEU A 65 -14.76 9.04 -8.13
C LEU A 65 -15.94 8.39 -7.41
N GLU A 66 -15.82 8.17 -6.09
CA GLU A 66 -16.89 7.62 -5.25
C GLU A 66 -18.12 8.55 -5.24
N GLN A 67 -17.92 9.84 -4.97
CA GLN A 67 -19.01 10.83 -4.86
C GLN A 67 -19.70 11.13 -6.19
N CYS A 68 -19.00 10.94 -7.31
CA CYS A 68 -19.58 11.08 -8.65
C CYS A 68 -20.20 9.77 -9.18
N GLY A 69 -20.25 8.70 -8.38
CA GLY A 69 -20.90 7.44 -8.77
C GLY A 69 -20.16 6.67 -9.86
N CYS A 70 -18.84 6.79 -9.94
CA CYS A 70 -18.04 6.18 -11.01
C CYS A 70 -17.82 4.67 -10.86
N SER A 71 -18.24 4.07 -9.74
CA SER A 71 -17.97 2.67 -9.38
C SER A 71 -18.32 1.66 -10.48
N GLN A 72 -19.38 1.91 -11.25
CA GLN A 72 -19.84 1.01 -12.31
C GLN A 72 -18.96 0.99 -13.57
N TYR A 73 -18.07 1.97 -13.74
CA TYR A 73 -17.17 2.08 -14.90
C TYR A 73 -15.75 1.58 -14.59
N ILE A 74 -15.50 1.22 -13.33
CA ILE A 74 -14.18 0.82 -12.85
C ILE A 74 -14.00 -0.67 -13.04
N THR A 75 -12.97 -1.03 -13.80
CA THR A 75 -12.59 -2.41 -14.08
C THR A 75 -11.48 -2.91 -13.15
N HIS A 76 -11.02 -2.08 -12.21
CA HIS A 76 -9.98 -2.43 -11.26
C HIS A 76 -10.52 -3.36 -10.16
N ALA A 77 -9.62 -4.18 -9.61
CA ALA A 77 -9.95 -5.13 -8.53
C ALA A 77 -10.43 -4.44 -7.24
N ILE A 78 -10.04 -3.19 -7.01
CA ILE A 78 -10.48 -2.38 -5.88
C ILE A 78 -11.40 -1.27 -6.39
N ASN A 79 -12.62 -1.19 -5.84
CA ASN A 79 -13.56 -0.12 -6.15
C ASN A 79 -13.20 1.19 -5.39
N PRO A 80 -13.74 2.36 -5.79
CA PRO A 80 -13.44 3.65 -5.14
C PRO A 80 -13.67 3.68 -3.63
N GLU A 81 -14.80 3.13 -3.18
CA GLU A 81 -15.14 3.09 -1.75
C GLU A 81 -14.09 2.30 -0.94
N CYS A 82 -13.63 1.17 -1.46
CA CYS A 82 -12.56 0.38 -0.86
C CYS A 82 -11.23 1.13 -0.88
N HIS A 83 -10.88 1.82 -1.96
CA HIS A 83 -9.71 2.68 -2.02
C HIS A 83 -9.75 3.76 -0.94
N VAL A 84 -10.88 4.48 -0.80
CA VAL A 84 -11.08 5.51 0.22
C VAL A 84 -10.92 4.94 1.63
N LYS A 85 -11.54 3.78 1.91
CA LYS A 85 -11.43 3.11 3.22
C LYS A 85 -10.00 2.67 3.54
N LEU A 86 -9.26 2.17 2.54
CA LEU A 86 -7.85 1.78 2.69
C LEU A 86 -6.98 3.01 2.95
N LEU A 87 -7.04 4.02 2.09
CA LEU A 87 -6.22 5.23 2.17
C LEU A 87 -6.44 6.01 3.46
N LYS A 88 -7.69 6.11 3.95
CA LYS A 88 -7.99 6.73 5.26
C LYS A 88 -7.22 6.09 6.42
N LYS A 89 -7.00 4.77 6.37
CA LYS A 89 -6.27 4.04 7.41
C LYS A 89 -4.76 4.03 7.15
N LEU A 90 -4.35 3.74 5.91
CA LEU A 90 -2.94 3.60 5.53
C LEU A 90 -2.16 4.91 5.66
N LYS A 91 -2.76 6.07 5.38
CA LYS A 91 -2.08 7.35 5.53
C LYS A 91 -1.54 7.63 6.95
N ALA A 92 -2.12 6.99 7.97
CA ALA A 92 -1.70 7.14 9.36
C ALA A 92 -0.64 6.12 9.80
N VAL A 93 -0.58 4.94 9.16
CA VAL A 93 0.24 3.80 9.63
C VAL A 93 1.32 3.35 8.63
N ALA A 94 1.24 3.76 7.37
CA ALA A 94 2.11 3.33 6.28
C ALA A 94 2.81 4.53 5.63
N GLN A 95 3.56 5.30 6.43
CA GLN A 95 4.34 6.43 5.93
C GLN A 95 5.33 5.97 4.86
N GLY A 96 5.37 6.68 3.73
CA GLY A 96 6.26 6.36 2.60
C GLY A 96 5.77 5.26 1.67
N LEU A 97 4.56 4.71 1.89
CA LEU A 97 3.93 3.72 1.03
C LEU A 97 3.69 4.30 -0.37
N ASP A 98 4.15 3.57 -1.39
CA ASP A 98 3.71 3.79 -2.76
C ASP A 98 2.40 3.04 -2.99
N TYR A 99 1.28 3.74 -2.82
CA TYR A 99 -0.05 3.15 -2.92
C TYR A 99 -0.38 2.75 -4.36
N ARG A 100 0.10 3.51 -5.35
CA ARG A 100 -0.10 3.17 -6.77
C ARG A 100 0.54 1.84 -7.10
N LYS A 101 1.78 1.61 -6.64
CA LYS A 101 2.45 0.30 -6.80
C LYS A 101 1.70 -0.82 -6.08
N MET A 102 1.20 -0.54 -4.87
CA MET A 102 0.49 -1.53 -4.06
C MET A 102 -0.86 -1.96 -4.66
N SER A 103 -1.56 -1.06 -5.34
CA SER A 103 -2.84 -1.35 -6.00
C SER A 103 -2.72 -1.66 -7.50
N ASP A 104 -1.49 -1.74 -8.04
CA ASP A 104 -1.24 -2.09 -9.43
C ASP A 104 -1.46 -3.60 -9.64
N SER A 105 -2.25 -3.96 -10.65
CA SER A 105 -2.52 -5.36 -11.00
C SER A 105 -1.31 -6.10 -11.57
N ASN A 106 -0.21 -5.39 -11.87
CA ASN A 106 1.00 -5.98 -12.44
C ASN A 106 2.10 -6.28 -11.41
N SER A 107 1.94 -5.88 -10.14
CA SER A 107 2.96 -6.10 -9.12
C SER A 107 2.37 -6.62 -7.81
N SER A 108 3.11 -7.47 -7.10
CA SER A 108 2.64 -7.96 -5.81
C SER A 108 2.50 -6.78 -4.83
N PRO A 109 1.35 -6.62 -4.14
CA PRO A 109 1.16 -5.57 -3.15
C PRO A 109 2.20 -5.64 -2.00
N LEU A 110 2.71 -6.85 -1.70
CA LEU A 110 3.73 -7.07 -0.68
C LEU A 110 5.05 -6.37 -1.01
N GLU A 111 5.39 -6.20 -2.30
CA GLU A 111 6.60 -5.48 -2.71
C GLU A 111 6.52 -3.98 -2.41
N ALA A 112 5.33 -3.40 -2.46
CA ALA A 112 5.10 -2.01 -2.05
C ALA A 112 5.04 -1.84 -0.53
N LEU A 113 4.52 -2.85 0.19
CA LEU A 113 4.41 -2.84 1.66
C LEU A 113 5.74 -3.13 2.36
N LYS A 114 6.55 -4.07 1.86
CA LYS A 114 7.83 -4.50 2.44
C LYS A 114 8.71 -3.35 2.96
N PRO A 115 9.02 -2.29 2.17
CA PRO A 115 9.90 -1.22 2.65
C PRO A 115 9.34 -0.46 3.86
N ILE A 116 8.01 -0.38 4.02
CA ILE A 116 7.37 0.40 5.08
C ILE A 116 6.97 -0.41 6.31
N LEU A 117 7.00 -1.74 6.24
CA LEU A 117 6.61 -2.60 7.36
C LEU A 117 7.61 -2.49 8.53
N THR A 118 7.10 -2.28 9.73
CA THR A 118 7.83 -2.21 11.00
C THR A 118 7.05 -2.92 12.10
N SER A 119 7.73 -3.19 13.21
CA SER A 119 7.12 -3.73 14.44
C SER A 119 5.96 -2.88 14.96
N GLN A 120 5.97 -1.58 14.69
CA GLN A 120 4.91 -0.64 15.13
C GLN A 120 3.66 -0.69 14.26
N ASN A 121 3.78 -0.95 12.95
CA ASN A 121 2.67 -0.83 12.01
C ASN A 121 2.17 -2.15 11.43
N VAL A 122 2.95 -3.24 11.49
CA VAL A 122 2.63 -4.51 10.83
C VAL A 122 1.26 -5.06 11.24
N LEU A 123 0.92 -4.95 12.53
CA LEU A 123 -0.39 -5.39 13.04
C LEU A 123 -1.56 -4.55 12.50
N ALA A 124 -1.35 -3.23 12.32
CA ALA A 124 -2.39 -2.36 11.79
C ALA A 124 -2.60 -2.61 10.29
N ILE A 125 -1.51 -2.83 9.55
CA ILE A 125 -1.53 -3.12 8.11
C ILE A 125 -2.08 -4.52 7.84
N SER A 126 -1.73 -5.53 8.63
CA SER A 126 -2.20 -6.91 8.44
C SER A 126 -3.71 -7.04 8.60
N LYS A 127 -4.34 -6.21 9.44
CA LYS A 127 -5.81 -6.09 9.54
C LYS A 127 -6.50 -5.54 8.29
N LEU A 128 -5.75 -4.94 7.36
CA LEU A 128 -6.25 -4.42 6.09
C LEU A 128 -6.03 -5.39 4.93
N ALA A 129 -5.25 -6.45 5.14
CA ALA A 129 -4.82 -7.39 4.11
C ALA A 129 -5.99 -7.95 3.29
N SER A 130 -7.10 -8.32 3.94
CA SER A 130 -8.29 -8.90 3.28
C SER A 130 -9.05 -7.95 2.34
N ARG A 131 -8.59 -6.70 2.19
CA ARG A 131 -9.12 -5.70 1.25
C ARG A 131 -8.14 -5.36 0.12
N ILE A 132 -6.98 -6.01 0.09
CA ILE A 132 -5.92 -5.76 -0.88
C ILE A 132 -5.83 -7.01 -1.76
N PRO A 133 -6.21 -6.93 -3.04
CA PRO A 133 -6.12 -8.05 -3.97
C PRO A 133 -4.66 -8.40 -4.29
N GLU A 134 -4.36 -9.69 -4.38
CA GLU A 134 -3.13 -10.24 -4.94
C GLU A 134 -3.23 -10.40 -6.48
N LEU A 135 -2.11 -10.78 -7.10
CA LEU A 135 -1.99 -10.94 -8.56
C LEU A 135 -2.89 -12.03 -9.11
N ASP A 136 -3.16 -13.07 -8.33
CA ASP A 136 -4.05 -14.18 -8.68
C ASP A 136 -5.53 -13.86 -8.44
N GLY A 137 -5.84 -12.62 -8.03
CA GLY A 137 -7.19 -12.16 -7.71
C GLY A 137 -7.69 -12.59 -6.32
N THR A 138 -6.90 -13.36 -5.56
CA THR A 138 -7.20 -13.63 -4.15
C THR A 138 -6.94 -12.40 -3.30
N MET A 139 -7.34 -12.42 -2.02
CA MET A 139 -7.08 -11.31 -1.10
C MET A 139 -5.86 -11.63 -0.25
N LEU A 140 -5.05 -10.61 0.00
CA LEU A 140 -3.91 -10.71 0.89
C LEU A 140 -4.33 -11.25 2.25
N SER A 141 -3.50 -12.13 2.81
CA SER A 141 -3.70 -12.65 4.15
C SER A 141 -2.96 -11.81 5.20
N SER A 142 -3.47 -11.79 6.43
CA SER A 142 -2.73 -11.22 7.56
C SER A 142 -1.37 -11.92 7.74
N SER A 143 -1.34 -13.23 7.49
CA SER A 143 -0.16 -14.07 7.63
C SER A 143 0.95 -13.68 6.66
N SER A 144 0.65 -13.46 5.38
CA SER A 144 1.65 -13.08 4.38
C SER A 144 2.24 -11.69 4.66
N VAL A 145 1.45 -10.74 5.15
CA VAL A 145 1.97 -9.42 5.63
C VAL A 145 2.97 -9.60 6.78
N HIS A 146 2.65 -10.44 7.77
CA HIS A 146 3.56 -10.75 8.86
C HIS A 146 4.80 -11.50 8.38
N GLY A 147 4.66 -12.45 7.46
CA GLY A 147 5.77 -13.19 6.85
C GLY A 147 6.74 -12.28 6.12
N THR A 148 6.24 -11.37 5.27
CA THR A 148 7.06 -10.35 4.59
C THR A 148 7.81 -9.46 5.58
N TRP A 149 7.16 -9.03 6.66
CA TRP A 149 7.81 -8.25 7.71
C TRP A 149 8.88 -9.06 8.45
N LEU A 150 8.62 -10.32 8.79
CA LEU A 150 9.58 -11.18 9.51
C LEU A 150 10.84 -11.45 8.68
N LYS A 151 10.69 -11.72 7.37
CA LYS A 151 11.83 -11.84 6.45
C LYS A 151 12.69 -10.57 6.45
N LYS A 152 12.05 -9.40 6.43
CA LYS A 152 12.75 -8.10 6.54
C LYS A 152 13.40 -7.91 7.91
N LEU A 153 12.70 -8.21 8.99
CA LEU A 153 13.21 -8.10 10.36
C LEU A 153 14.47 -8.94 10.55
N PHE A 154 14.47 -10.18 10.05
CA PHE A 154 15.61 -11.08 10.16
C PHE A 154 16.85 -10.52 9.44
N TRP A 155 16.69 -10.08 8.19
CA TRP A 155 17.84 -9.65 7.38
C TRP A 155 18.29 -8.22 7.63
N ASN A 156 17.34 -7.30 7.80
CA ASN A 156 17.62 -5.87 7.82
C ASN A 156 17.45 -5.25 9.21
N GLY A 157 16.87 -6.01 10.14
CA GLY A 157 16.46 -5.50 11.43
C GLY A 157 15.15 -4.71 11.41
N ASP A 158 14.88 -4.11 12.55
CA ASP A 158 13.74 -3.23 12.82
C ASP A 158 14.16 -2.18 13.86
N PRO A 159 13.73 -0.91 13.72
CA PRO A 159 14.14 0.17 14.61
C PRO A 159 13.94 -0.11 16.11
N GLN A 160 12.95 -0.95 16.48
CA GLN A 160 12.65 -1.27 17.88
C GLN A 160 13.16 -2.63 18.31
N LEU A 161 13.03 -3.65 17.46
CA LEU A 161 13.31 -5.04 17.86
C LEU A 161 14.76 -5.44 17.61
N LEU A 162 15.34 -5.02 16.47
CA LEU A 162 16.68 -5.41 16.04
C LEU A 162 17.33 -4.23 15.30
N LYS A 163 17.98 -3.33 16.03
CA LYS A 163 18.38 -1.99 15.53
C LYS A 163 19.36 -2.00 14.35
N LYS A 164 20.00 -3.12 14.07
CA LYS A 164 20.98 -3.29 12.99
C LYS A 164 20.79 -4.66 12.35
N ALA A 165 21.16 -4.77 11.08
CA ALA A 165 21.23 -6.07 10.40
C ALA A 165 22.22 -7.00 11.12
N PRO A 166 21.86 -8.26 11.38
CA PRO A 166 22.77 -9.24 11.98
C PRO A 166 23.89 -9.63 11.01
N GLN A 167 25.11 -9.77 11.52
CA GLN A 167 26.34 -10.00 10.75
C GLN A 167 27.15 -11.22 11.22
N SER A 168 26.68 -11.93 12.24
CA SER A 168 27.36 -13.13 12.77
C SER A 168 26.38 -14.24 13.13
N ALA A 169 26.88 -15.47 13.24
CA ALA A 169 26.05 -16.64 13.61
C ALA A 169 25.27 -16.45 14.92
N SER A 170 25.88 -15.80 15.92
CA SER A 170 25.21 -15.48 17.18
C SER A 170 24.07 -14.48 16.97
N GLU A 171 24.31 -13.44 16.18
CA GLU A 171 23.29 -12.42 15.88
C GLU A 171 22.15 -12.96 14.99
N TRP A 172 22.44 -13.84 14.03
CA TRP A 172 21.40 -14.53 13.25
C TRP A 172 20.54 -15.44 14.12
N SER A 173 21.16 -16.15 15.08
CA SER A 173 20.42 -16.97 16.05
C SER A 173 19.49 -16.11 16.92
N GLN A 174 20.00 -14.96 17.40
CA GLN A 174 19.19 -13.99 18.15
C GLN A 174 18.05 -13.41 17.30
N ALA A 175 18.30 -13.07 16.03
CA ALA A 175 17.29 -12.58 15.11
C ALA A 175 16.19 -13.62 14.88
N TYR A 176 16.55 -14.89 14.73
CA TYR A 176 15.59 -16.00 14.64
C TYR A 176 14.73 -16.12 15.91
N ASP A 177 15.34 -16.07 17.10
CA ASP A 177 14.62 -16.14 18.38
C ASP A 177 13.62 -14.98 18.54
N ILE A 178 13.94 -13.79 18.01
CA ILE A 178 13.00 -12.66 17.96
C ILE A 178 11.85 -12.99 16.98
N CYS A 179 12.16 -13.44 15.76
CA CYS A 179 11.15 -13.75 14.75
C CYS A 179 10.18 -14.84 15.21
N LYS A 180 10.70 -15.88 15.87
CA LYS A 180 9.92 -17.02 16.39
C LYS A 180 8.77 -16.61 17.31
N LYS A 181 8.91 -15.49 18.04
CA LYS A 181 7.86 -14.95 18.93
C LYS A 181 6.59 -14.53 18.19
N TYR A 182 6.65 -14.40 16.87
CA TYR A 182 5.53 -13.97 16.01
C TYR A 182 5.00 -15.10 15.12
N PHE A 183 5.46 -16.35 15.29
CA PHE A 183 4.98 -17.48 14.49
C PHE A 183 3.51 -17.80 14.74
N ASP A 184 2.94 -17.38 15.87
CA ASP A 184 1.49 -17.42 16.14
C ASP A 184 0.68 -16.57 15.15
N ARG A 185 1.31 -15.64 14.43
CA ARG A 185 0.71 -14.80 13.39
C ARG A 185 0.81 -15.40 12.00
N LEU A 186 1.54 -16.49 11.83
CA LEU A 186 1.78 -17.12 10.55
C LEU A 186 0.96 -18.39 10.36
N SER A 187 0.57 -18.63 9.12
CA SER A 187 0.10 -19.91 8.63
C SER A 187 1.28 -20.91 8.56
N PRO A 188 1.04 -22.23 8.61
CA PRO A 188 2.10 -23.23 8.44
C PRO A 188 2.91 -23.03 7.15
N SER A 189 2.25 -22.68 6.05
CA SER A 189 2.92 -22.41 4.77
C SER A 189 3.83 -21.20 4.83
N ASP A 190 3.43 -20.12 5.53
CA ASP A 190 4.26 -18.93 5.67
C ASP A 190 5.43 -19.13 6.64
N ILE A 191 5.30 -20.00 7.63
CA ILE A 191 6.42 -20.43 8.48
C ILE A 191 7.47 -21.15 7.62
N ILE A 192 7.04 -22.11 6.79
CA ILE A 192 7.94 -22.82 5.86
C ILE A 192 8.61 -21.81 4.92
N ALA A 193 7.85 -20.92 4.30
CA ALA A 193 8.38 -19.90 3.39
C ALA A 193 9.34 -18.91 4.07
N PHE A 194 9.18 -18.65 5.37
CA PHE A 194 10.13 -17.87 6.17
C PHE A 194 11.40 -18.69 6.44
N THR A 195 11.28 -19.94 6.86
CA THR A 195 12.43 -20.83 7.09
C THR A 195 13.26 -20.96 5.82
N ASP A 196 12.63 -21.25 4.68
CA ASP A 196 13.31 -21.38 3.39
C ASP A 196 14.06 -20.09 2.99
N GLU A 197 13.47 -18.93 3.26
CA GLU A 197 14.11 -17.63 3.00
C GLU A 197 15.43 -17.47 3.79
N ILE A 198 15.43 -17.86 5.07
CA ILE A 198 16.57 -17.61 5.95
C ILE A 198 17.65 -18.69 5.88
N THR A 199 17.34 -19.88 5.34
CA THR A 199 18.28 -21.00 5.24
C THR A 199 18.71 -21.32 3.82
N PHE A 200 17.82 -21.19 2.82
CA PHE A 200 18.04 -21.72 1.47
C PHE A 200 18.00 -20.67 0.36
N SER A 201 17.78 -19.38 0.69
CA SER A 201 17.84 -18.31 -0.31
C SER A 201 19.28 -18.03 -0.75
N LEU A 202 19.44 -17.45 -1.95
CA LEU A 202 20.74 -16.95 -2.43
C LEU A 202 21.35 -15.94 -1.44
N HIS A 203 20.51 -15.14 -0.78
CA HIS A 203 20.97 -14.22 0.24
C HIS A 203 21.53 -14.96 1.46
N ALA A 204 20.84 -15.99 1.95
CA ALA A 204 21.35 -16.83 3.04
C ALA A 204 22.69 -17.49 2.69
N VAL A 205 22.81 -18.06 1.49
CA VAL A 205 24.05 -18.69 1.01
C VAL A 205 25.20 -17.68 0.99
N SER A 206 24.95 -16.45 0.53
CA SER A 206 25.97 -15.40 0.47
C SER A 206 26.52 -14.94 1.82
N GLN A 207 25.86 -15.28 2.94
CA GLN A 207 26.36 -14.93 4.28
C GLN A 207 27.35 -15.95 4.86
N VAL A 208 27.52 -17.11 4.21
CA VAL A 208 28.35 -18.23 4.71
C VAL A 208 29.61 -18.44 3.85
N THR A 209 29.66 -17.82 2.68
CA THR A 209 30.81 -17.79 1.74
C THR A 209 31.65 -16.56 1.92
#